data_AF-A0A5C4IMM0-F1
#
_entry.id   AF-A0A5C4IMM0-F1
#
_cell.length_a   1.000
_cell.length_b   1.000
_cell.length_c   1.000
_cell.angle_alpha   90.00
_cell.angle_beta   90.00
_cell.angle_gamma   90.00
#
_symmetry.space_group_name_H-M   'P 1'
#
loop_
_entity.id
_entity.type
_entity.pdbx_description
1 polymer ?
#
loop_
_entity_poly.entity_id
_entity_poly.type
_entity_poly.pdbx_seq_one_letter_code
_entity_poly.pdbx_strand_id
1 'polypeptide(L)'
;MPRLSSIAQDELIERAKSLTGADAVTVRGVRVILKALSEFEGQTWQQRWQNAGCQDPGRDWKDRLGSPWKGIYLNRAAFESANGIADLIALDAIRPSYTWLREGSPRLRRIRLNRHPDFFTQMTEHGLGLQVRPSNIENGLTVMTKVLAHTGAHLQELRPEHLL
;
A
#
# COMPACT_ATOMS: atom_id res chain seq x y z
N MET A 1 10.26 1.84 -11.34
CA MET A 1 10.66 2.15 -9.94
C MET A 1 9.58 3.02 -9.31
N PRO A 2 9.18 2.83 -8.03
CA PRO A 2 8.13 3.64 -7.40
C PRO A 2 8.56 5.10 -7.22
N ARG A 3 7.63 6.04 -7.41
CA ARG A 3 7.92 7.48 -7.53
C ARG A 3 8.52 8.08 -6.27
N LEU A 4 8.03 7.69 -5.10
CA LEU A 4 8.50 8.21 -3.82
C LEU A 4 9.49 7.27 -3.14
N SER A 5 10.05 6.32 -3.88
CA SER A 5 10.94 5.31 -3.32
C SER A 5 12.31 5.86 -2.92
N SER A 6 12.73 7.02 -3.43
CA SER A 6 14.07 7.58 -3.18
C SER A 6 14.08 8.75 -2.20
N ILE A 7 12.91 9.17 -1.70
CA ILE A 7 12.83 10.33 -0.80
C ILE A 7 13.21 9.95 0.63
N ALA A 8 13.61 10.95 1.44
CA ALA A 8 14.02 10.74 2.81
C ALA A 8 12.87 10.21 3.71
N GLN A 9 13.24 9.53 4.80
CA GLN A 9 12.27 8.98 5.75
C GLN A 9 11.33 10.05 6.32
N ASP A 10 11.89 11.18 6.76
CA ASP A 10 11.09 12.26 7.36
C ASP A 10 10.14 12.88 6.34
N GLU A 11 10.56 13.00 5.08
CA GLU A 11 9.67 13.48 4.01
C GLU A 11 8.51 12.52 3.74
N LEU A 12 8.76 11.19 3.71
CA LEU A 12 7.67 10.20 3.60
C LEU A 12 6.69 10.28 4.78
N ILE A 13 7.21 10.50 5.98
CA ILE A 13 6.39 10.63 7.18
C ILE A 13 5.52 11.90 7.11
N GLU A 14 6.07 13.03 6.67
CA GLU A 14 5.27 14.26 6.47
C GLU A 14 4.19 14.05 5.41
N ARG A 15 4.52 13.42 4.28
CA ARG A 15 3.52 13.08 3.25
C ARG A 15 2.44 12.14 3.78
N ALA A 16 2.80 11.17 4.63
CA ALA A 16 1.85 10.26 5.26
C ALA A 16 0.87 10.98 6.20
N LYS A 17 1.28 12.06 6.87
CA LYS A 17 0.39 12.89 7.70
C LYS A 17 -0.64 13.65 6.87
N SER A 18 -0.35 13.94 5.60
CA SER A 18 -1.27 14.64 4.69
C SER A 18 -2.29 13.70 4.03
N LEU A 19 -2.19 12.39 4.23
CA LEU A 19 -3.15 11.42 3.69
C LEU A 19 -4.53 11.57 4.33
N THR A 20 -5.58 11.31 3.56
CA THR A 20 -6.95 11.28 4.06
C THR A 20 -7.10 10.20 5.13
N GLY A 21 -7.59 10.60 6.30
CA GLY A 21 -7.74 9.72 7.46
C GLY A 21 -6.40 9.37 8.13
N ALA A 22 -5.37 10.20 7.96
CA ALA A 22 -4.16 10.11 8.77
C ALA A 22 -4.44 10.53 10.22
N ASP A 23 -3.80 9.82 11.15
CA ASP A 23 -3.85 10.05 12.59
C ASP A 23 -2.52 9.60 13.23
N ALA A 24 -2.41 9.74 14.55
CA ALA A 24 -1.19 9.38 15.26
C ALA A 24 -0.87 7.86 15.21
N VAL A 25 -1.83 7.00 14.90
CA VAL A 25 -1.65 5.54 14.87
C VAL A 25 -1.16 5.10 13.50
N THR A 26 -1.80 5.58 12.44
CA THR A 26 -1.44 5.32 11.04
C THR A 26 -0.03 5.84 10.72
N VAL A 27 0.29 7.07 11.12
CA VAL A 27 1.62 7.66 10.95
C VAL A 27 2.69 6.88 11.74
N ARG A 28 2.34 6.34 12.92
CA ARG A 28 3.25 5.48 13.68
C ARG A 28 3.54 4.17 12.95
N GLY A 29 2.53 3.57 12.32
CA GLY A 29 2.71 2.42 11.45
C GLY A 29 3.72 2.67 10.33
N VAL A 30 3.59 3.79 9.62
CA VAL A 30 4.56 4.23 8.59
C VAL A 30 5.96 4.35 9.18
N ARG A 31 6.10 5.06 10.31
CA ARG A 31 7.40 5.26 10.97
C ARG A 31 8.05 3.95 11.40
N VAL A 32 7.28 3.01 11.95
CA VAL A 32 7.80 1.69 12.38
C VAL A 32 8.29 0.88 11.19
N ILE A 33 7.53 0.85 10.09
CA ILE A 33 7.93 0.13 8.87
C ILE A 33 9.19 0.74 8.26
N LEU A 34 9.24 2.06 8.09
CA LEU A 34 10.41 2.75 7.51
C LEU A 34 11.66 2.58 8.38
N LYS A 35 11.50 2.67 9.71
CA LYS A 35 12.61 2.40 10.64
C LYS A 35 13.14 0.97 10.45
N ALA A 36 12.27 -0.04 10.40
CA ALA A 36 12.70 -1.41 10.20
C ALA A 36 13.37 -1.62 8.82
N LEU A 37 12.81 -1.04 7.76
CA LEU A 37 13.40 -1.09 6.42
C LEU A 37 14.77 -0.40 6.32
N SER A 38 15.05 0.57 7.20
CA SER A 38 16.33 1.29 7.21
C SER A 38 17.53 0.39 7.58
N GLU A 39 17.28 -0.77 8.19
CA GLU A 39 18.29 -1.77 8.56
C GLU A 39 18.74 -2.64 7.37
N PHE A 40 17.99 -2.64 6.27
CA PHE A 40 18.30 -3.41 5.07
C PHE A 40 19.03 -2.56 4.04
N GLU A 41 19.97 -3.17 3.29
CA GLU A 41 20.69 -2.48 2.22
C GLU A 41 19.75 -2.03 1.09
N GLY A 42 20.08 -0.92 0.43
CA GLY A 42 19.33 -0.40 -0.70
C GLY A 42 19.35 1.13 -0.77
N GLN A 43 19.44 1.66 -1.99
CA GLN A 43 19.40 3.10 -2.25
C GLN A 43 17.97 3.65 -2.20
N THR A 44 16.96 2.78 -2.29
CA THR A 44 15.55 3.15 -2.31
C THR A 44 14.73 2.28 -1.35
N TRP A 45 13.58 2.78 -0.88
CA TRP A 45 12.64 2.02 -0.05
C TRP A 45 12.15 0.74 -0.71
N GLN A 46 11.96 0.75 -2.04
CA GLN A 46 11.63 -0.43 -2.82
C GLN A 46 12.73 -1.49 -2.78
N GLN A 47 14.00 -1.09 -2.93
CA GLN A 47 15.13 -2.02 -2.84
C GLN A 47 15.24 -2.59 -1.43
N ARG A 48 15.07 -1.76 -0.39
CA ARG A 48 15.07 -2.22 1.01
C ARG A 48 13.94 -3.22 1.27
N TRP A 49 12.74 -2.96 0.74
CA TRP A 49 11.60 -3.88 0.80
C TRP A 49 11.90 -5.22 0.09
N GLN A 50 12.58 -5.18 -1.06
CA GLN A 50 13.01 -6.38 -1.78
C GLN A 50 14.08 -7.16 -1.02
N ASN A 51 15.11 -6.46 -0.53
CA ASN A 51 16.25 -7.04 0.18
C ASN A 51 15.87 -7.60 1.56
N ALA A 52 14.83 -7.05 2.19
CA ALA A 52 14.22 -7.66 3.37
C ALA A 52 13.51 -8.99 3.05
N GLY A 53 13.29 -9.32 1.78
CA GLY A 53 12.50 -10.49 1.38
C GLY A 53 11.01 -10.29 1.61
N CYS A 54 10.52 -9.06 1.61
CA CYS A 54 9.11 -8.74 1.84
C CYS A 54 8.23 -8.87 0.58
N GLN A 55 8.79 -9.20 -0.59
CA GLN A 55 8.02 -9.25 -1.84
C GLN A 55 7.06 -10.42 -1.99
N ASP A 56 7.35 -11.58 -1.39
CA ASP A 56 6.54 -12.79 -1.53
C ASP A 56 5.96 -13.42 -0.24
N PRO A 57 6.36 -13.07 1.00
CA PRO A 57 5.94 -13.81 2.21
C PRO A 57 4.47 -13.57 2.60
N GLY A 58 3.68 -12.87 1.79
CA GLY A 58 2.27 -12.61 2.07
C GLY A 58 2.05 -11.99 3.44
N ARG A 59 1.41 -12.73 4.36
CA ARG A 59 1.07 -12.29 5.73
C ARG A 59 2.27 -12.17 6.66
N ASP A 60 3.37 -12.87 6.35
CA ASP A 60 4.54 -13.00 7.21
C ASP A 60 5.60 -11.92 6.94
N TRP A 61 5.25 -10.90 6.12
CA TRP A 61 6.13 -9.79 5.77
C TRP A 61 6.67 -9.02 6.98
N LYS A 62 5.95 -9.02 8.11
CA LYS A 62 6.40 -8.34 9.33
C LYS A 62 7.58 -9.05 9.99
N ASP A 63 7.66 -10.38 9.87
CA ASP A 63 8.76 -11.16 10.43
C ASP A 63 10.03 -10.99 9.61
N ARG A 64 9.88 -10.75 8.30
CA ARG A 64 10.97 -10.31 7.43
C ARG A 64 11.58 -8.97 7.83
N LEU A 65 10.81 -8.11 8.51
CA LEU A 65 11.30 -6.84 9.08
C LEU A 65 11.85 -6.98 10.51
N GLY A 66 12.14 -8.20 10.98
CA GLY A 66 12.62 -8.43 12.34
C GLY A 66 11.53 -8.29 13.41
N SER A 67 10.26 -8.46 13.03
CA SER A 67 9.09 -8.37 13.92
C SER A 67 9.05 -7.05 14.72
N PRO A 68 8.97 -5.87 14.06
CA PRO A 68 9.19 -4.58 14.71
C PRO A 68 8.07 -4.17 15.70
N TRP A 69 7.00 -4.97 15.79
CA TRP A 69 5.94 -4.86 16.79
C TRP A 69 6.03 -5.90 17.92
N LYS A 70 7.15 -6.63 18.05
CA LYS A 70 7.34 -7.58 19.14
C LYS A 70 7.14 -6.90 20.51
N GLY A 71 6.31 -7.49 21.36
CA GLY A 71 5.95 -6.94 22.67
C GLY A 71 4.88 -5.83 22.65
N ILE A 72 4.38 -5.44 21.47
CA ILE A 72 3.25 -4.52 21.35
C ILE A 72 1.94 -5.31 21.38
N TYR A 73 0.91 -4.76 22.01
CA TYR A 73 -0.42 -5.35 22.06
C TYR A 73 -0.95 -5.69 20.66
N LEU A 74 -1.49 -6.91 20.49
CA LEU A 74 -1.81 -7.49 19.18
C LEU A 74 -2.70 -6.59 18.32
N ASN A 75 -3.79 -6.05 18.88
CA ASN A 75 -4.71 -5.20 18.12
C ASN A 75 -4.05 -3.90 17.65
N ARG A 76 -3.17 -3.34 18.49
CA ARG A 76 -2.43 -2.13 18.15
C ARG A 76 -1.42 -2.42 17.03
N ALA A 77 -0.66 -3.50 17.15
CA ALA A 77 0.28 -3.94 16.11
C ALA A 77 -0.44 -4.20 14.78
N ALA A 78 -1.59 -4.87 14.81
CA ALA A 78 -2.41 -5.14 13.62
C ALA A 78 -2.90 -3.83 12.97
N PHE A 79 -3.38 -2.87 13.76
CA PHE A 79 -3.89 -1.60 13.23
C PHE A 79 -2.76 -0.71 12.67
N GLU A 80 -1.65 -0.56 13.39
CA GLU A 80 -0.49 0.21 12.93
C GLU A 80 0.09 -0.38 11.64
N SER A 81 0.37 -1.70 11.62
CA SER A 81 0.96 -2.36 10.45
C SER A 81 0.05 -2.31 9.23
N ALA A 82 -1.26 -2.57 9.38
CA ALA A 82 -2.20 -2.61 8.27
C ALA A 82 -2.44 -1.23 7.62
N ASN A 83 -2.46 -0.15 8.41
CA ASN A 83 -2.60 1.19 7.85
C ASN A 83 -1.26 1.72 7.32
N GLY A 84 -0.16 1.51 8.04
CA GLY A 84 1.16 1.98 7.62
C GLY A 84 1.60 1.40 6.28
N ILE A 85 1.39 0.10 6.06
CA ILE A 85 1.75 -0.52 4.77
C ILE A 85 0.84 -0.03 3.64
N ALA A 86 -0.45 0.20 3.91
CA ALA A 86 -1.37 0.77 2.94
C ALA A 86 -0.97 2.20 2.53
N ASP A 87 -0.49 3.01 3.47
CA ASP A 87 -0.01 4.37 3.21
C ASP A 87 1.26 4.39 2.36
N LEU A 88 2.22 3.50 2.64
CA LEU A 88 3.43 3.38 1.83
C LEU A 88 3.13 2.94 0.39
N ILE A 89 2.13 2.07 0.20
CA ILE A 89 1.64 1.68 -1.13
C ILE A 89 0.88 2.84 -1.80
N ALA A 90 0.05 3.57 -1.06
CA ALA A 90 -0.70 4.70 -1.59
C ALA A 90 0.22 5.83 -2.07
N LEU A 91 1.27 6.12 -1.29
CA LEU A 91 2.31 7.09 -1.61
C LEU A 91 3.26 6.64 -2.73
N ASP A 92 3.16 5.39 -3.19
CA ASP A 92 4.07 4.81 -4.18
C ASP A 92 5.54 4.86 -3.71
N ALA A 93 5.76 4.62 -2.41
CA ALA A 93 7.09 4.41 -1.82
C ALA A 93 7.56 2.97 -2.05
N ILE A 94 6.62 2.03 -2.05
CA ILE A 94 6.81 0.62 -2.38
C ILE A 94 5.72 0.13 -3.34
N ARG A 95 6.03 -0.87 -4.15
CA ARG A 95 5.13 -1.62 -5.04
C ARG A 95 5.29 -3.11 -4.74
N PRO A 96 4.36 -3.71 -3.98
CA PRO A 96 4.37 -5.15 -3.73
C PRO A 96 4.03 -5.95 -5.00
N SER A 97 4.42 -7.22 -5.04
CA SER A 97 4.00 -8.17 -6.06
C SER A 97 2.49 -8.43 -6.02
N TYR A 98 1.89 -8.95 -7.09
CA TYR A 98 0.51 -9.42 -7.06
C TYR A 98 0.27 -10.52 -6.03
N THR A 99 1.24 -11.43 -5.87
CA THR A 99 1.24 -12.48 -4.84
C THR A 99 1.10 -11.85 -3.46
N TRP A 100 1.90 -10.83 -3.15
CA TRP A 100 1.82 -10.12 -1.87
C TRP A 100 0.49 -9.38 -1.69
N LEU A 101 0.00 -8.68 -2.72
CA LEU A 101 -1.27 -7.96 -2.65
C LEU A 101 -2.47 -8.89 -2.45
N ARG A 102 -2.36 -10.16 -2.86
CA ARG A 102 -3.33 -11.21 -2.58
C ARG A 102 -3.21 -11.72 -1.15
N GLU A 103 -2.00 -12.07 -0.72
CA GLU A 103 -1.79 -12.83 0.51
C GLU A 103 -1.65 -11.94 1.75
N GLY A 104 -0.93 -10.82 1.63
CA GLY A 104 -0.73 -9.83 2.69
C GLY A 104 -1.99 -9.04 3.04
N SER A 105 -3.01 -9.05 2.16
CA SER A 105 -4.34 -8.43 2.38
C SER A 105 -4.26 -7.01 2.96
N PRO A 106 -3.55 -6.06 2.32
CA PRO A 106 -3.46 -4.69 2.81
C PRO A 106 -4.84 -4.02 2.81
N ARG A 107 -4.96 -2.88 3.49
CA ARG A 107 -6.20 -2.08 3.48
C ARG A 107 -6.42 -1.42 2.12
N LEU A 108 -6.95 -2.17 1.15
CA LEU A 108 -7.20 -1.72 -0.22
C LEU A 108 -8.07 -0.45 -0.28
N ARG A 109 -9.10 -0.35 0.58
CA ARG A 109 -9.91 0.88 0.69
C ARG A 109 -9.08 2.11 1.05
N ARG A 110 -8.08 1.97 1.92
CA ARG A 110 -7.19 3.07 2.31
C ARG A 110 -6.21 3.43 1.20
N ILE A 111 -5.74 2.44 0.45
CA ILE A 111 -4.89 2.67 -0.74
C ILE A 111 -5.66 3.50 -1.76
N ARG A 112 -6.86 3.07 -2.19
CA ARG A 112 -7.65 3.77 -3.23
C ARG A 112 -8.22 5.11 -2.79
N LEU A 113 -8.42 5.33 -1.49
CA LEU A 113 -8.80 6.64 -0.95
C LEU A 113 -7.70 7.69 -1.16
N ASN A 114 -6.45 7.27 -1.18
CA ASN A 114 -5.30 8.17 -1.23
C ASN A 114 -4.55 8.13 -2.58
N ARG A 115 -4.72 7.06 -3.35
CA ARG A 115 -4.10 6.84 -4.65
C ARG A 115 -5.16 6.94 -5.74
N HIS A 116 -5.10 8.00 -6.53
CA HIS A 116 -6.08 8.33 -7.59
C HIS A 116 -7.54 8.40 -7.09
N PRO A 117 -7.85 9.16 -6.03
CA PRO A 117 -9.19 9.20 -5.44
C PRO A 117 -10.28 9.54 -6.46
N ASP A 118 -10.04 10.52 -7.33
CA ASP A 118 -11.01 10.96 -8.34
C ASP A 118 -11.40 9.83 -9.31
N PHE A 119 -10.44 8.99 -9.71
CA PHE A 119 -10.71 7.84 -10.57
C PHE A 119 -11.62 6.82 -9.89
N PHE A 120 -11.37 6.51 -8.62
CA PHE A 120 -12.18 5.54 -7.89
C PHE A 120 -13.58 6.09 -7.54
N THR A 121 -13.70 7.40 -7.32
CA THR A 121 -15.00 8.08 -7.23
C THR A 121 -15.77 7.95 -8.53
N GLN A 122 -15.17 8.31 -9.67
CA GLN A 122 -15.80 8.19 -11.00
C GLN A 122 -16.18 6.75 -11.34
N MET A 123 -15.33 5.77 -11.00
CA MET A 123 -15.62 4.35 -11.21
C MET A 123 -16.85 3.90 -10.41
N THR A 124 -16.98 4.39 -9.17
CA THR A 124 -18.13 4.09 -8.31
C THR A 124 -19.40 4.74 -8.85
N GLU A 125 -19.35 6.03 -9.19
CA GLU A 125 -20.48 6.78 -9.75
C GLU A 125 -20.96 6.17 -11.07
N HIS A 126 -20.04 5.79 -11.96
CA HIS A 126 -20.36 5.15 -13.22
C HIS A 126 -21.05 3.79 -13.01
N GLY A 127 -20.53 2.96 -12.10
CA GLY A 127 -21.15 1.67 -11.77
C GLY A 127 -22.56 1.82 -11.19
N LEU A 128 -22.78 2.82 -10.34
CA LEU A 128 -24.10 3.14 -9.81
C LEU A 128 -25.06 3.62 -10.91
N GLY A 129 -24.59 4.49 -11.81
CA GLY A 129 -25.38 4.96 -12.97
C GLY A 129 -25.80 3.83 -13.91
N LEU A 130 -24.96 2.80 -14.06
CA LEU A 130 -25.26 1.57 -14.82
C LEU A 130 -26.05 0.52 -14.04
N GLN A 131 -26.44 0.80 -12.79
CA GLN A 131 -27.12 -0.15 -11.89
C GLN A 131 -26.36 -1.48 -11.70
N VAL A 132 -25.02 -1.43 -11.74
CA VAL A 132 -24.17 -2.59 -11.46
C VAL A 132 -24.36 -2.99 -9.99
N ARG A 133 -24.46 -4.30 -9.74
CA ARG A 133 -24.57 -4.82 -8.36
C ARG A 133 -23.41 -4.29 -7.49
N PRO A 134 -23.66 -3.84 -6.24
CA PRO A 134 -22.62 -3.27 -5.38
C PRO A 134 -21.38 -4.17 -5.20
N SER A 135 -21.57 -5.50 -5.12
CA SER A 135 -20.47 -6.45 -5.03
C SER A 135 -19.56 -6.47 -6.27
N ASN A 136 -20.13 -6.26 -7.46
CA ASN A 136 -19.37 -6.20 -8.70
C ASN A 136 -18.59 -4.88 -8.80
N ILE A 137 -19.15 -3.78 -8.31
CA ILE A 137 -18.42 -2.51 -8.18
C ILE A 137 -17.21 -2.72 -7.25
N GLU A 138 -17.40 -3.27 -6.06
CA GLU A 138 -16.31 -3.49 -5.09
C GLU A 138 -15.23 -4.45 -5.63
N ASN A 139 -15.62 -5.49 -6.38
CA ASN A 139 -14.67 -6.36 -7.07
C ASN A 139 -13.83 -5.59 -8.10
N GLY A 140 -14.47 -4.73 -8.90
CA GLY A 140 -13.77 -3.85 -9.84
C GLY A 140 -12.80 -2.90 -9.14
N LEU A 141 -13.23 -2.23 -8.07
CA LEU A 141 -12.38 -1.36 -7.26
C LEU A 141 -11.19 -2.12 -6.67
N THR A 142 -11.41 -3.35 -6.19
CA THR A 142 -10.37 -4.23 -5.63
C THR A 142 -9.31 -4.59 -6.67
N VAL A 143 -9.73 -5.05 -7.86
CA VAL A 143 -8.82 -5.39 -8.96
C VAL A 143 -8.01 -4.16 -9.35
N MET A 144 -8.68 -3.04 -9.62
CA MET A 144 -8.00 -1.80 -10.02
C MET A 144 -7.03 -1.28 -8.96
N THR A 145 -7.38 -1.39 -7.68
CA THR A 145 -6.47 -1.01 -6.58
C THR A 145 -5.18 -1.84 -6.64
N LYS A 146 -5.28 -3.15 -6.86
CA LYS A 146 -4.11 -4.03 -6.93
C LYS A 146 -3.24 -3.73 -8.15
N VAL A 147 -3.87 -3.51 -9.30
CA VAL A 147 -3.18 -3.18 -10.56
C VAL A 147 -2.36 -1.91 -10.41
N LEU A 148 -2.97 -0.85 -9.90
CA LEU A 148 -2.30 0.43 -9.71
C LEU A 148 -1.24 0.38 -8.59
N ALA A 149 -1.48 -0.41 -7.53
CA ALA A 149 -0.50 -0.61 -6.46
C ALA A 149 0.75 -1.38 -6.94
N HIS A 150 0.58 -2.38 -7.80
CA HIS A 150 1.68 -3.18 -8.32
C HIS A 150 2.45 -2.47 -9.43
N THR A 151 1.74 -2.01 -10.46
CA THR A 151 2.36 -1.45 -11.66
C THR A 151 2.82 -0.02 -11.45
N GLY A 152 2.07 0.76 -10.65
CA GLY A 152 2.15 2.21 -10.59
C GLY A 152 2.10 2.90 -11.96
N ALA A 153 1.49 2.26 -12.95
CA ALA A 153 1.23 2.83 -14.26
C ALA A 153 0.23 3.99 -14.17
N HIS A 154 0.31 4.93 -15.11
CA HIS A 154 -0.78 5.87 -15.30
C HIS A 154 -2.00 5.14 -15.86
N LEU A 155 -3.21 5.60 -15.50
CA LEU A 155 -4.46 4.96 -15.93
C LEU A 155 -4.57 4.81 -17.45
N GLN A 156 -4.04 5.79 -18.19
CA GLN A 156 -4.04 5.83 -19.66
C GLN A 156 -3.05 4.83 -20.28
N GLU A 157 -2.11 4.31 -19.50
CA GLU A 157 -1.07 3.38 -19.92
C GLU A 157 -1.38 1.93 -19.49
N LEU A 158 -2.58 1.68 -18.96
CA LEU A 158 -2.97 0.33 -18.57
C LEU A 158 -3.14 -0.56 -19.80
N ARG A 159 -2.54 -1.74 -19.75
CA ARG A 159 -2.54 -2.75 -20.81
C ARG A 159 -3.01 -4.09 -20.25
N PRO A 160 -3.47 -5.03 -21.09
CA PRO A 160 -3.98 -6.33 -20.62
C PRO A 160 -3.00 -7.12 -19.74
N GLU A 161 -1.70 -7.05 -20.00
CA GLU A 161 -0.67 -7.71 -19.18
C GLU A 161 -0.54 -7.14 -17.77
N HIS A 162 -1.14 -5.98 -17.49
CA HIS A 162 -1.22 -5.44 -16.13
C HIS A 162 -2.37 -6.08 -15.34
N LEU A 163 -3.29 -6.81 -15.96
CA LEU A 163 -4.49 -7.38 -15.31
C LEU A 163 -4.38 -8.89 -15.02
N LEU A 164 -3.33 -9.54 -15.52
CA LEU A 164 -3.10 -10.99 -15.50
C LEU A 164 -1.73 -11.31 -14.90
#